data_AF-A0AAW1J5G8-F1
#
_entry.id   AF-A0AAW1J5G8-F1
#
_cell.length_a   1.000
_cell.length_b   1.000
_cell.length_c   1.000
_cell.angle_alpha   90.00
_cell.angle_beta   90.00
_cell.angle_gamma   90.00
#
_symmetry.space_group_name_H-M   'P 1'
#
loop_
_entity.id
_entity.type
_entity.pdbx_description
1 polymer ?
#
loop_
_entity_poly.entity_id
_entity_poly.type
_entity_poly.pdbx_seq_one_letter_code
_entity_poly.pdbx_strand_id
1 'polypeptide(L)'
;MLKINHNNALASTKTLLHFHCLLLITFTFLSATVTAAYYADALSKSLLYFEAQRSGRLPYNQRVMWRDHSGLTDGLQQGVGDGDTDHYCWQRSEDMTTSRRAHKIDEANPGSDVAGETTAAMAAASIVFRKIKPLYSCTMLNR
;
A
#
# COMPACT_ATOMS: atom_id res chain seq x y z
N MET A 1 -16.64 -69.31 -14.43
CA MET A 1 -16.60 -68.42 -13.26
C MET A 1 -15.19 -67.85 -13.14
N LEU A 2 -14.96 -66.60 -13.59
CA LEU A 2 -13.64 -65.95 -13.59
C LEU A 2 -13.27 -65.51 -12.16
N LYS A 3 -12.19 -66.08 -11.59
CA LYS A 3 -11.59 -65.61 -10.33
C LYS A 3 -10.82 -64.31 -10.60
N ILE A 4 -11.36 -63.18 -10.15
CA ILE A 4 -10.66 -61.90 -10.20
C ILE A 4 -9.50 -61.95 -9.19
N ASN A 5 -8.27 -61.64 -9.65
CA ASN A 5 -7.07 -61.64 -8.81
C ASN A 5 -7.08 -60.42 -7.87
N HIS A 6 -7.38 -60.65 -6.59
CA HIS A 6 -7.47 -59.61 -5.56
C HIS A 6 -6.21 -58.73 -5.44
N ASN A 7 -5.03 -59.24 -5.79
CA ASN A 7 -3.78 -58.47 -5.73
C ASN A 7 -3.69 -57.39 -6.80
N ASN A 8 -4.26 -57.63 -8.00
CA ASN A 8 -4.26 -56.67 -9.10
C ASN A 8 -5.26 -55.52 -8.84
N ALA A 9 -6.37 -55.82 -8.18
CA ALA A 9 -7.36 -54.81 -7.80
C ALA A 9 -6.81 -53.84 -6.73
N LEU A 10 -6.07 -54.35 -5.74
CA LEU A 10 -5.45 -53.53 -4.69
C LEU A 10 -4.30 -52.64 -5.21
N ALA A 11 -3.52 -53.13 -6.19
CA ALA A 11 -2.47 -52.33 -6.82
C ALA A 11 -3.08 -51.18 -7.66
N SER A 12 -4.18 -51.45 -8.37
CA SER A 12 -4.90 -50.47 -9.20
C SER A 12 -5.56 -49.35 -8.38
N THR A 13 -6.15 -49.67 -7.21
CA THR A 13 -6.72 -48.64 -6.33
C THR A 13 -5.66 -47.75 -5.70
N LYS A 14 -4.49 -48.31 -5.37
CA LYS A 14 -3.34 -47.54 -4.89
C LYS A 14 -2.84 -46.58 -5.97
N THR A 15 -2.60 -47.02 -7.19
CA THR A 15 -2.15 -46.11 -8.26
C THR A 15 -3.16 -45.02 -8.55
N LEU A 16 -4.46 -45.34 -8.61
CA LEU A 16 -5.54 -44.36 -8.78
C LEU A 16 -5.57 -43.31 -7.65
N LEU A 17 -5.36 -43.73 -6.40
CA LEU A 17 -5.28 -42.82 -5.25
C LEU A 17 -4.08 -41.87 -5.36
N HIS A 18 -2.91 -42.37 -5.75
CA HIS A 18 -1.73 -41.54 -5.96
C HIS A 18 -1.96 -40.50 -7.06
N PHE A 19 -2.60 -40.88 -8.17
CA PHE A 19 -2.98 -39.93 -9.24
C PHE A 19 -3.94 -38.85 -8.74
N HIS A 20 -4.94 -39.19 -7.92
CA HIS A 20 -5.84 -38.20 -7.32
C HIS A 20 -5.11 -37.28 -6.34
N CYS A 21 -4.22 -37.82 -5.49
CA CYS A 21 -3.42 -36.99 -4.59
C CYS A 21 -2.50 -36.02 -5.36
N LEU A 22 -1.84 -36.49 -6.42
CA LEU A 22 -1.03 -35.66 -7.31
C LEU A 22 -1.87 -34.56 -7.97
N LEU A 23 -3.06 -34.88 -8.48
CA LEU A 23 -3.97 -33.91 -9.08
C LEU A 23 -4.43 -32.85 -8.06
N LEU A 24 -4.73 -33.26 -6.82
CA LEU A 24 -5.13 -32.34 -5.76
C LEU A 24 -3.97 -31.42 -5.35
N ILE A 25 -2.75 -31.95 -5.25
CA ILE A 25 -1.56 -31.16 -4.92
C ILE A 25 -1.23 -30.17 -6.03
N THR A 26 -1.31 -30.57 -7.30
CA THR A 26 -1.08 -29.65 -8.42
C THR A 26 -2.15 -28.58 -8.51
N PHE A 27 -3.42 -28.92 -8.23
CA PHE A 27 -4.51 -27.96 -8.19
C PHE A 27 -4.37 -26.95 -7.05
N THR A 28 -4.01 -27.37 -5.83
CA THR A 28 -3.80 -26.46 -4.70
C THR A 28 -2.60 -25.54 -4.93
N PHE A 29 -1.50 -26.08 -5.49
CA PHE A 29 -0.33 -25.29 -5.84
C PHE A 29 -0.66 -24.26 -6.94
N LEU A 30 -1.35 -24.66 -8.01
CA LEU A 30 -1.77 -23.75 -9.06
C LEU A 30 -2.67 -22.64 -8.50
N SER A 31 -3.67 -23.00 -7.69
CA SER A 31 -4.56 -22.05 -7.04
C SER A 31 -3.77 -21.04 -6.18
N ALA A 32 -2.83 -21.52 -5.35
CA ALA A 32 -1.98 -20.66 -4.54
C ALA A 32 -1.14 -19.69 -5.38
N THR A 33 -0.55 -20.15 -6.49
CA THR A 33 0.24 -19.28 -7.39
C THR A 33 -0.61 -18.20 -8.05
N VAL A 34 -1.82 -18.55 -8.51
CA VAL A 34 -2.77 -17.61 -9.12
C VAL A 34 -3.22 -16.56 -8.10
N THR A 35 -3.58 -16.99 -6.89
CA THR A 35 -3.96 -16.10 -5.80
C THR A 35 -2.81 -15.16 -5.40
N ALA A 36 -1.58 -15.66 -5.31
CA ALA A 36 -0.41 -14.82 -5.04
C ALA A 36 -0.19 -13.76 -6.13
N ALA A 37 -0.40 -14.10 -7.41
CA ALA A 37 -0.32 -13.15 -8.51
C ALA A 37 -1.38 -12.04 -8.40
N TYR A 38 -2.63 -12.39 -8.04
CA TYR A 38 -3.68 -11.39 -7.81
C TYR A 38 -3.36 -10.44 -6.66
N TYR A 39 -2.84 -10.94 -5.55
CA TYR A 39 -2.45 -10.08 -4.43
C TYR A 39 -1.23 -9.22 -4.75
N ALA A 40 -0.26 -9.74 -5.52
CA ALA A 40 0.88 -8.96 -5.99
C ALA A 40 0.43 -7.80 -6.89
N ASP A 41 -0.50 -8.05 -7.81
CA ASP A 41 -1.09 -7.03 -8.67
C ASP A 41 -1.90 -6.00 -7.86
N ALA A 42 -2.76 -6.47 -6.94
CA ALA A 42 -3.53 -5.60 -6.05
C ALA A 42 -2.63 -4.69 -5.22
N LEU A 43 -1.58 -5.24 -4.59
CA LEU A 43 -0.62 -4.48 -3.80
C LEU A 43 0.13 -3.45 -4.67
N SER A 44 0.56 -3.84 -5.87
CA SER A 44 1.22 -2.93 -6.81
C SER A 44 0.35 -1.73 -7.16
N LYS A 45 -0.95 -1.97 -7.41
CA LYS A 45 -1.94 -0.91 -7.65
C LYS A 45 -2.20 -0.06 -6.39
N SER A 46 -2.25 -0.67 -5.20
CA SER A 46 -2.38 0.07 -3.94
C SER A 46 -1.20 1.02 -3.70
N LEU A 47 0.03 0.61 -4.02
CA LEU A 47 1.18 1.51 -3.94
C LEU A 47 1.12 2.63 -4.99
N LEU A 48 0.64 2.34 -6.20
CA LEU A 48 0.46 3.35 -7.25
C LEU A 48 -0.61 4.38 -6.87
N TYR A 49 -1.65 3.97 -6.14
CA TYR A 49 -2.65 4.89 -5.57
C TYR A 49 -1.98 5.93 -4.65
N PHE A 50 -1.11 5.51 -3.73
CA PHE A 50 -0.38 6.47 -2.88
C PHE A 50 0.55 7.41 -3.67
N GLU A 51 1.14 6.96 -4.78
CA GLU A 51 1.87 7.87 -5.69
C GLU A 51 0.96 8.89 -6.35
N ALA A 52 -0.25 8.47 -6.74
CA ALA A 52 -1.28 9.32 -7.33
C ALA A 52 -1.92 10.29 -6.33
N GLN A 53 -1.68 10.15 -5.02
CA GLN A 53 -2.18 11.06 -3.97
C GLN A 53 -1.13 12.08 -3.49
N ARG A 54 0.08 12.07 -4.06
CA ARG A 54 1.13 13.05 -3.69
C ARG A 54 0.68 14.48 -3.99
N SER A 55 0.98 15.41 -3.09
CA SER A 55 0.94 16.85 -3.30
C SER A 55 2.36 17.42 -3.37
N GLY A 56 2.48 18.69 -3.73
CA GLY A 56 3.76 19.38 -3.85
C GLY A 56 4.48 19.08 -5.16
N ARG A 57 5.81 19.22 -5.13
CA ARG A 57 6.66 18.94 -6.27
C ARG A 57 6.87 17.44 -6.43
N LEU A 58 6.40 16.90 -7.55
CA LEU A 58 6.53 15.49 -7.88
C LEU A 58 7.97 15.15 -8.30
N PRO A 59 8.48 13.95 -7.96
CA PRO A 59 9.79 13.52 -8.39
C PRO A 59 9.80 13.19 -9.89
N TYR A 60 10.95 13.38 -10.54
CA TYR A 60 11.14 13.18 -11.98
C TYR A 60 10.87 11.74 -12.45
N ASN A 61 10.98 10.75 -11.56
CA ASN A 61 10.73 9.33 -11.83
C ASN A 61 9.32 8.87 -11.43
N GLN A 62 8.35 9.79 -11.32
CA GLN A 62 6.95 9.46 -11.04
C GLN A 62 6.35 8.62 -12.18
N ARG A 63 5.58 7.59 -11.80
CA ARG A 63 4.91 6.66 -12.74
C ARG A 63 3.52 7.14 -13.20
N VAL A 64 2.91 8.06 -12.47
CA VAL A 64 1.54 8.54 -12.70
C VAL A 64 1.55 9.72 -13.67
N MET A 65 1.41 9.44 -14.97
CA MET A 65 1.60 10.40 -16.06
C MET A 65 0.54 11.52 -16.16
N TRP A 66 -0.62 11.34 -15.53
CA TRP A 66 -1.72 12.31 -15.56
C TRP A 66 -1.69 13.28 -14.35
N ARG A 67 -0.73 13.14 -13.44
CA ARG A 67 -0.51 14.02 -12.28
C ARG A 67 0.63 14.99 -12.54
N ASP A 68 0.50 16.21 -12.05
CA ASP A 68 1.58 17.20 -12.07
C ASP A 68 1.76 17.88 -10.70
N HIS A 69 2.70 18.82 -10.62
CA HIS A 69 2.97 19.64 -9.45
C HIS A 69 1.71 20.38 -8.99
N SER A 70 1.42 20.32 -7.69
CA SER A 70 0.22 20.91 -7.07
C SER A 70 0.56 21.42 -5.67
N GLY A 71 -0.21 22.37 -5.12
CA GLY A 71 -0.01 22.86 -3.74
C GLY A 71 1.42 23.36 -3.45
N LEU A 72 2.08 24.00 -4.42
CA LEU A 72 3.48 24.42 -4.31
C LEU A 72 3.71 25.52 -3.27
N THR A 73 2.64 26.22 -2.88
CA THR A 73 2.64 27.28 -1.86
C THR A 73 2.25 26.76 -0.48
N ASP A 74 1.97 25.46 -0.35
CA ASP A 74 1.52 24.89 0.91
C ASP A 74 2.59 25.08 2.01
N GLY A 75 2.21 25.72 3.12
CA GLY A 75 3.10 26.00 4.26
C GLY A 75 3.88 27.33 4.22
N LEU A 76 3.85 28.08 3.10
CA LEU A 76 4.48 29.42 2.99
C LEU A 76 3.50 30.53 3.36
N GLN A 77 3.22 30.78 4.65
CA GLN A 77 2.16 31.70 5.14
C GLN A 77 0.73 31.46 4.55
N GLN A 78 0.58 30.51 3.61
CA GLN A 78 -0.57 30.24 2.74
C GLN A 78 -0.80 28.72 2.58
N GLY A 79 -0.28 27.92 3.53
CA GLY A 79 -0.98 26.82 4.22
C GLY A 79 -1.56 25.60 3.48
N VAL A 80 -2.35 24.76 4.19
CA VAL A 80 -2.96 23.50 3.69
C VAL A 80 -4.48 23.57 3.89
N GLY A 81 -5.25 23.64 2.81
CA GLY A 81 -6.73 23.59 2.64
C GLY A 81 -7.67 24.01 3.79
N ASP A 82 -8.63 24.90 3.51
CA ASP A 82 -9.88 24.95 4.28
C ASP A 82 -10.90 23.97 3.65
N GLY A 83 -11.48 23.07 4.45
CA GLY A 83 -12.30 21.96 3.97
C GLY A 83 -13.58 22.41 3.25
N ASP A 84 -14.18 23.50 3.69
CA ASP A 84 -15.40 24.02 3.05
C ASP A 84 -15.06 24.53 1.64
N THR A 85 -14.10 25.45 1.52
CA THR A 85 -13.72 26.01 0.21
C THR A 85 -13.11 24.98 -0.75
N ASP A 86 -12.37 24.00 -0.23
CA ASP A 86 -11.79 22.90 -1.02
C ASP A 86 -12.91 22.01 -1.61
N HIS A 87 -13.89 21.61 -0.79
CA HIS A 87 -14.99 20.75 -1.23
C HIS A 87 -16.00 21.43 -2.17
N TYR A 88 -16.09 22.77 -2.17
CA TYR A 88 -16.89 23.51 -3.14
C TYR A 88 -16.26 23.57 -4.55
N CYS A 89 -14.96 23.28 -4.68
CA CYS A 89 -14.23 23.43 -5.92
C CYS A 89 -14.00 22.07 -6.61
N TRP A 90 -14.75 21.78 -7.68
CA TRP A 90 -14.48 20.60 -8.50
C TRP A 90 -13.46 20.92 -9.60
N GLN A 91 -12.17 20.84 -9.27
CA GLN A 91 -11.06 21.12 -10.18
C GLN A 91 -9.91 20.13 -10.00
N ARG A 92 -8.96 20.15 -10.95
CA ARG A 92 -7.70 19.42 -10.80
C ARG A 92 -6.86 20.07 -9.70
N SER A 93 -6.12 19.27 -8.95
CA SER A 93 -5.25 19.73 -7.86
C SER A 93 -4.16 20.72 -8.32
N GLU A 94 -3.77 20.62 -9.58
CA GLU A 94 -2.76 21.41 -10.27
C GLU A 94 -3.25 22.84 -10.58
N ASP A 95 -4.56 23.01 -10.78
CA ASP A 95 -5.20 24.26 -11.17
C ASP A 95 -5.86 25.00 -10.00
N MET A 96 -5.75 24.44 -8.80
CA MET A 96 -6.52 24.89 -7.65
C MET A 96 -6.00 26.24 -7.14
N THR A 97 -6.91 27.20 -7.00
CA THR A 97 -6.61 28.59 -6.59
C THR A 97 -7.21 28.96 -5.24
N THR A 98 -7.89 28.01 -4.58
CA THR A 98 -8.51 28.22 -3.27
C THR A 98 -7.45 28.49 -2.20
N SER A 99 -7.82 29.28 -1.20
CA SER A 99 -6.95 29.54 -0.05
C SER A 99 -6.76 28.25 0.76
N ARG A 100 -5.52 27.85 0.95
CA ARG A 100 -5.15 26.67 1.74
C ARG A 100 -4.55 27.17 3.05
N ARG A 101 -5.24 27.22 4.20
CA ARG A 101 -4.64 27.80 5.43
C ARG A 101 -4.08 26.70 6.33
N ALA A 102 -2.82 26.78 6.73
CA ALA A 102 -2.22 25.79 7.63
C ALA A 102 -2.67 26.08 9.06
N HIS A 103 -3.11 25.02 9.72
CA HIS A 103 -3.40 25.01 11.13
C HIS A 103 -2.27 24.30 11.86
N LYS A 104 -1.91 24.81 13.04
CA LYS A 104 -0.90 24.19 13.90
C LYS A 104 -1.51 23.90 15.26
N ILE A 105 -0.97 22.87 15.90
CA ILE A 105 -1.17 22.62 17.32
C ILE A 105 0.00 23.23 18.10
N ASP A 106 -0.29 23.73 19.29
CA ASP A 106 0.70 24.24 20.23
C ASP A 106 0.18 24.09 21.67
N GLU A 107 0.91 24.61 22.65
CA GLU A 107 0.51 24.52 24.05
C GLU A 107 -0.83 25.22 24.34
N ALA A 108 -1.17 26.26 23.56
CA ALA A 108 -2.43 26.98 23.68
C ALA A 108 -3.58 26.29 22.90
N ASN A 109 -3.26 25.54 21.85
CA ASN A 109 -4.20 24.80 21.00
C ASN A 109 -3.73 23.34 20.87
N PRO A 110 -3.93 22.51 21.91
CA PRO A 110 -3.37 21.16 21.96
C PRO A 110 -4.08 20.19 21.01
N GLY A 111 -3.38 19.14 20.59
CA GLY A 111 -3.89 18.04 19.77
C GLY A 111 -3.06 16.77 19.96
N SER A 112 -3.20 16.13 21.12
CA SER A 112 -2.36 14.98 21.53
C SER A 112 -2.57 13.72 20.69
N ASP A 113 -3.76 13.55 20.14
CA ASP A 113 -4.14 12.48 19.23
C ASP A 113 -3.36 12.54 17.91
N VAL A 114 -3.48 13.65 17.18
CA VAL A 114 -2.76 13.85 15.91
C VAL A 114 -1.24 13.89 16.11
N ALA A 115 -0.77 14.48 17.22
CA ALA A 115 0.65 14.47 17.58
C ALA A 115 1.15 13.04 17.86
N GLY A 116 0.37 12.26 18.62
CA GLY A 116 0.67 10.88 18.96
C GLY A 116 0.71 9.97 17.74
N GLU A 117 -0.27 10.09 16.83
CA GLU A 117 -0.31 9.32 15.58
C GLU A 117 0.86 9.67 14.66
N THR A 118 1.18 10.95 14.52
CA THR A 118 2.35 11.41 13.74
C THR A 118 3.64 10.82 14.30
N THR A 119 3.80 10.85 15.63
CA THR A 119 4.97 10.26 16.32
C THR A 119 5.05 8.75 16.08
N ALA A 120 3.92 8.04 16.20
CA ALA A 120 3.86 6.60 15.95
C ALA A 120 4.23 6.25 14.49
N ALA A 121 3.76 7.04 13.52
CA ALA A 121 4.10 6.88 12.11
C ALA A 121 5.61 7.07 11.86
N MET A 122 6.21 8.10 12.46
CA MET A 122 7.65 8.37 12.34
C MET A 122 8.50 7.26 12.99
N ALA A 123 8.09 6.77 14.16
CA ALA A 123 8.73 5.64 14.83
C ALA A 123 8.65 4.36 13.96
N ALA A 124 7.48 4.02 13.41
CA ALA A 124 7.33 2.88 12.53
C ALA A 124 8.19 3.01 11.26
N ALA A 125 8.21 4.19 10.63
CA ALA A 125 9.06 4.48 9.47
C ALA A 125 10.55 4.33 9.80
N SER A 126 10.98 4.78 10.98
CA SER A 126 12.38 4.64 11.44
C SER A 126 12.84 3.18 11.47
N ILE A 127 11.95 2.25 11.83
CA ILE A 127 12.24 0.81 11.87
C ILE A 127 12.47 0.27 10.46
N VAL A 128 11.61 0.66 9.49
CA VAL A 128 11.70 0.25 8.09
C VAL A 128 13.02 0.76 7.46
N PHE A 129 13.37 2.03 7.71
CA PHE A 129 14.56 2.64 7.12
C PHE A 129 15.87 2.32 7.84
N ARG A 130 15.83 1.70 9.02
CA ARG A 130 16.98 1.46 9.90
C ARG A 130 18.20 0.87 9.19
N LYS A 131 17.99 -0.10 8.29
CA LYS A 131 19.08 -0.79 7.58
C LYS A 131 19.53 -0.07 6.31
N ILE A 132 18.63 0.63 5.63
CA ILE A 132 18.86 1.19 4.28
C ILE A 132 19.32 2.65 4.36
N LYS A 133 18.79 3.42 5.32
CA LYS A 133 19.11 4.84 5.54
C LYS A 133 19.18 5.15 7.05
N PRO A 134 20.27 4.74 7.74
CA PRO A 134 20.37 4.87 9.20
C PRO A 134 20.34 6.32 9.69
N LEU A 135 20.94 7.26 8.95
CA LEU A 135 20.87 8.69 9.30
C LEU A 135 19.42 9.23 9.23
N TYR A 136 18.68 8.86 8.19
CA TYR A 136 17.28 9.26 8.05
C TYR A 136 16.40 8.63 9.14
N SER A 137 16.65 7.36 9.49
CA SER A 137 16.03 6.67 10.61
C SER A 137 16.26 7.41 11.93
N CYS A 138 17.50 7.83 12.21
CA CYS A 138 17.83 8.63 13.38
C CYS A 138 17.10 9.97 13.41
N THR A 139 17.02 10.68 12.27
CA THR A 139 16.27 11.94 12.18
C THR A 139 14.78 11.76 12.51
N MET A 140 14.15 10.66 12.11
CA MET A 140 12.73 10.40 12.41
C MET A 140 12.45 10.15 13.90
N LEU A 141 13.45 9.71 14.68
CA LEU A 141 13.31 9.49 16.13
C LEU A 141 13.60 10.74 16.97
N ASN A 142 14.24 11.75 16.39
CA ASN A 142 14.68 12.97 17.09
C ASN A 142 13.85 14.20 16.71
N ARG A 143 12.62 14.00 16.22
CA ARG A 143 11.71 15.06 15.76
C ARG A 143 10.62 15.34 16.78
#